data_AF-A0A1R1PJM5-F1
#
_entry.id   AF-A0A1R1PJM5-F1
#
_cell.length_a   1.000
_cell.length_b   1.000
_cell.length_c   1.000
_cell.angle_alpha   90.00
_cell.angle_beta   90.00
_cell.angle_gamma   90.00
#
_symmetry.space_group_name_H-M   'P 1'
#
loop_
_entity.id
_entity.type
_entity.pdbx_description
1 polymer ?
#
loop_
_entity_poly.entity_id
_entity_poly.type
_entity_poly.pdbx_seq_one_letter_code
_entity_poly.pdbx_strand_id
1 'polypeptide(L)'
;MFYSTKRQQFLVDQGYSFKVITRLDGMESLPDLVYNDRDSQQELLNTLLMVNESAASIERQHDDNNNEDGDDESMHVSRSKLSDLTGVDKMAYLEYKDSSALRTKMKRHALFKKLLPSKQKS
;
A
#
# COMPACT_ATOMS: atom_id res chain seq x y z
N MET A 1 21.64 -2.43 -27.41
CA MET A 1 20.69 -3.13 -26.52
C MET A 1 21.49 -3.90 -25.47
N PHE A 2 21.51 -3.47 -24.20
CA PHE A 2 22.27 -4.16 -23.14
C PHE A 2 21.45 -5.27 -22.47
N TYR A 3 20.20 -4.98 -22.06
CA TYR A 3 19.33 -5.95 -21.40
C TYR A 3 18.90 -7.10 -22.32
N SER A 4 18.70 -6.84 -23.61
CA SER A 4 18.30 -7.86 -24.58
C SER A 4 19.36 -8.95 -24.76
N THR A 5 20.65 -8.62 -24.66
CA THR A 5 21.74 -9.61 -24.76
C THR A 5 21.72 -10.58 -23.58
N LYS A 6 21.54 -10.08 -22.35
CA LYS A 6 21.39 -10.94 -21.17
C LYS A 6 20.16 -11.84 -21.29
N ARG A 7 19.05 -11.29 -21.80
CA ARG A 7 17.82 -12.04 -22.04
C ARG A 7 17.98 -13.11 -23.12
N GLN A 8 18.73 -12.83 -24.19
CA GLN A 8 19.05 -13.82 -25.22
C GLN A 8 19.82 -15.00 -24.62
N GLN A 9 20.86 -14.73 -23.83
CA GLN A 9 21.62 -15.78 -23.15
C GLN A 9 20.70 -16.62 -22.25
N PHE A 10 19.90 -15.97 -21.42
CA PHE A 10 18.94 -16.65 -20.56
C PHE A 10 17.96 -17.56 -21.34
N LEU A 11 17.39 -17.08 -22.47
CA LEU A 11 16.46 -17.88 -23.26
C LEU A 11 17.13 -19.10 -23.92
N VAL A 12 18.37 -18.95 -24.40
CA VAL A 12 19.14 -20.06 -24.96
C VAL A 12 19.50 -21.09 -23.89
N ASP A 13 19.88 -20.64 -22.70
CA ASP A 13 20.23 -21.51 -21.57
C ASP A 13 19.03 -22.36 -21.09
N GLN A 14 17.80 -21.86 -21.24
CA GLN A 14 16.56 -22.61 -20.96
C GLN A 14 16.18 -23.58 -22.09
N GLY A 15 16.93 -23.62 -23.20
CA GLY A 15 16.65 -24.49 -24.34
C GLY A 15 15.67 -23.92 -25.36
N TYR A 16 15.32 -22.64 -25.30
CA TYR A 16 14.48 -22.01 -26.32
C TYR A 16 15.28 -21.66 -27.58
N SER A 17 14.62 -21.74 -28.75
CA SER A 17 15.16 -21.21 -29.99
C SER A 17 15.00 -19.69 -30.03
N PHE A 18 16.09 -18.97 -30.28
CA PHE A 18 16.10 -17.51 -30.34
C PHE A 18 16.69 -17.00 -31.67
N LYS A 19 16.01 -16.03 -32.28
CA LYS A 19 16.46 -15.36 -33.52
C LYS A 19 16.20 -13.86 -33.42
N VAL A 20 17.21 -13.06 -33.78
CA VAL A 20 17.06 -11.61 -33.90
C VAL A 20 16.50 -11.28 -35.29
N ILE A 21 15.36 -10.57 -35.32
CA ILE A 21 14.75 -10.06 -36.55
C ILE A 21 14.90 -8.54 -36.56
N THR A 22 15.61 -8.01 -37.56
CA THR A 22 15.89 -6.56 -37.67
C THR A 22 14.87 -5.84 -38.55
N ARG A 23 14.25 -6.56 -39.48
CA ARG A 23 13.22 -6.07 -40.38
C ARG A 23 12.18 -7.16 -40.54
N LEU A 24 10.92 -6.76 -40.54
CA LEU A 24 9.80 -7.64 -40.82
C LEU A 24 9.46 -7.51 -42.30
N ASP A 25 9.51 -8.64 -43.02
CA ASP A 25 9.15 -8.65 -44.44
C ASP A 25 7.68 -8.27 -44.60
N GLY A 26 7.39 -7.36 -45.54
CA GLY A 26 6.02 -6.91 -45.83
C GLY A 26 5.47 -5.82 -44.90
N MET A 27 6.28 -5.27 -43.97
CA MET A 27 5.84 -4.17 -43.10
C MET A 27 5.48 -2.90 -43.88
N GLU A 28 6.18 -2.61 -44.97
CA GLU A 28 5.93 -1.44 -45.83
C GLU A 28 4.64 -1.56 -46.65
N SER A 29 4.23 -2.79 -46.98
CA SER A 29 3.03 -3.07 -47.77
C SER A 29 1.77 -3.25 -46.94
N LEU A 30 1.88 -3.23 -45.61
CA LEU A 30 0.76 -3.45 -44.72
C LEU A 30 -0.13 -2.19 -44.71
N PRO A 31 -1.40 -2.27 -45.16
CA PRO A 31 -2.30 -1.14 -45.03
C PRO A 31 -2.58 -0.85 -43.56
N ASP A 32 -2.92 0.40 -43.25
CA ASP A 32 -3.34 0.85 -41.92
C ASP A 32 -2.30 0.74 -40.79
N LEU A 33 -1.01 0.82 -41.13
CA LEU A 33 0.04 0.91 -40.11
C LEU A 33 -0.01 2.25 -39.38
N VAL A 34 -0.23 2.20 -38.06
CA VAL A 34 -0.23 3.39 -37.20
C VAL A 34 1.18 4.00 -37.18
N TYR A 35 1.25 5.33 -37.19
CA TYR A 35 2.50 6.11 -37.22
C TYR A 35 3.34 5.96 -38.50
N ASN A 36 2.70 5.64 -39.64
CA ASN A 36 3.39 5.64 -40.94
C ASN A 36 3.83 7.05 -41.38
N ASP A 37 3.01 8.08 -41.08
CA ASP A 37 3.30 9.45 -41.48
C ASP A 37 4.10 10.24 -40.42
N ARG A 38 4.93 11.17 -40.88
CA ARG A 38 5.80 12.00 -40.03
C ARG A 38 4.98 12.89 -39.07
N ASP A 39 3.84 13.39 -39.50
CA ASP A 39 3.03 14.28 -38.66
C ASP A 39 2.44 13.51 -37.46
N SER A 40 1.97 12.29 -37.69
CA SER A 40 1.49 11.40 -36.62
C SER A 40 2.59 11.01 -35.62
N GLN A 41 3.84 10.88 -36.09
CA GLN A 41 4.99 10.62 -35.21
C GLN A 41 5.34 11.85 -34.36
N GLN A 42 5.16 13.08 -34.89
CA GLN A 42 5.37 14.31 -34.13
C GLN A 42 4.30 14.51 -33.05
N GLU A 43 3.05 14.16 -33.34
CA GLU A 43 1.97 14.18 -32.36
C GLU A 43 2.27 13.24 -31.17
N LEU A 44 2.71 12.02 -31.47
CA LEU A 44 3.14 11.07 -30.45
C LEU A 44 4.32 11.60 -29.64
N LEU A 45 5.31 12.20 -30.31
CA LEU A 45 6.48 12.79 -29.62
C LEU A 45 6.05 13.90 -28.66
N ASN A 46 5.16 14.80 -29.08
CA ASN A 46 4.66 15.87 -28.22
C ASN A 46 3.92 15.28 -27.01
N THR A 47 3.13 14.23 -27.22
CA THR A 47 2.45 13.52 -26.13
C THR A 47 3.46 12.93 -25.15
N LEU A 48 4.49 12.22 -25.64
CA LEU A 48 5.55 11.65 -24.80
C LEU A 48 6.32 12.71 -24.01
N LEU A 49 6.57 13.89 -24.58
CA LEU A 49 7.22 14.99 -23.90
C LEU A 49 6.34 15.62 -22.81
N MET A 50 5.01 15.61 -22.99
CA MET A 50 4.06 16.08 -21.98
C MET A 50 3.84 15.08 -20.85
N VAL A 51 4.04 13.78 -21.13
CA VAL A 51 3.91 12.72 -20.13
C VAL A 51 5.04 12.85 -19.09
N ASN A 52 4.66 13.01 -17.83
CA ASN A 52 5.60 13.18 -16.72
C ASN A 52 6.33 11.87 -16.38
N GLU A 53 7.48 11.98 -15.70
CA GLU A 53 8.32 10.85 -15.26
C GLU A 53 7.57 9.84 -14.37
N SER A 54 6.51 10.28 -13.67
CA SER A 54 5.64 9.39 -12.89
C SER A 54 4.97 8.30 -13.75
N ALA A 55 4.69 8.57 -15.02
CA ALA A 55 4.15 7.58 -15.95
C ALA A 55 5.22 6.63 -16.51
N ALA A 56 6.50 6.98 -16.38
CA ALA A 56 7.62 6.10 -16.71
C ALA A 56 7.97 5.14 -15.57
N SER A 57 7.36 5.33 -14.38
CA SER A 57 7.52 4.38 -13.28
C SER A 57 6.85 3.04 -13.63
N ILE A 58 7.56 1.95 -13.35
CA ILE A 58 6.99 0.60 -13.48
C ILE A 58 5.94 0.45 -12.40
N GLU A 59 4.70 0.21 -12.80
CA GLU A 59 3.61 -0.15 -11.88
C GLU A 59 3.99 -1.46 -11.19
N ARG A 60 4.45 -1.37 -9.94
CA ARG A 60 4.63 -2.54 -9.08
C ARG A 60 3.26 -2.91 -8.55
N GLN A 61 2.59 -3.82 -9.25
CA GLN A 61 1.45 -4.53 -8.66
C GLN A 61 1.99 -5.32 -7.47
N HIS A 62 1.49 -5.01 -6.28
CA HIS A 62 1.75 -5.79 -5.09
C HIS A 62 0.95 -7.09 -5.26
N ASP A 63 1.61 -8.16 -5.68
CA ASP A 63 1.02 -9.50 -5.65
C ASP A 63 0.84 -9.88 -4.18
N ASP A 64 -0.32 -9.53 -3.60
CA ASP A 64 -0.75 -9.92 -2.25
C ASP A 64 -0.97 -11.45 -2.09
N ASN A 65 -0.45 -12.26 -3.02
CA ASN A 65 -0.58 -13.72 -3.05
C ASN A 65 0.74 -14.48 -2.91
N ASN A 66 1.88 -13.82 -2.72
CA ASN A 66 3.12 -14.51 -2.38
C ASN A 66 3.43 -14.35 -0.90
N ASN A 67 2.87 -15.25 -0.11
CA ASN A 67 3.57 -15.75 1.06
C ASN A 67 4.89 -16.38 0.58
N GLU A 68 5.99 -15.92 1.19
CA GLU A 68 7.31 -16.57 1.22
C GLU A 68 8.07 -16.61 -0.13
N ASP A 69 8.92 -15.60 -0.37
CA ASP A 69 10.38 -15.82 -0.50
C ASP A 69 11.14 -14.53 -0.86
N GLY A 70 11.96 -14.08 0.09
CA GLY A 70 13.22 -13.29 0.00
C GLY A 70 13.41 -12.20 -1.05
N ASP A 71 13.46 -10.93 -0.63
CA ASP A 71 14.71 -10.22 -0.30
C ASP A 71 14.46 -8.71 -0.08
N ASP A 72 15.10 -8.16 0.97
CA ASP A 72 15.20 -6.74 1.33
C ASP A 72 13.95 -6.04 1.90
N GLU A 73 13.47 -6.49 3.07
CA GLU A 73 12.80 -5.57 4.01
C GLU A 73 13.68 -5.39 5.25
N SER A 74 14.29 -4.21 5.36
CA SER A 74 14.69 -3.70 6.67
C SER A 74 13.45 -3.72 7.57
N MET A 75 13.37 -4.66 8.51
CA MET A 75 12.34 -4.68 9.55
C MET A 75 12.36 -3.33 10.29
N HIS A 76 11.51 -2.40 9.88
CA HIS A 76 11.14 -1.26 10.69
C HIS A 76 10.29 -1.79 11.84
N VAL A 77 10.97 -2.25 12.90
CA VAL A 77 10.32 -2.47 14.20
C VAL A 77 9.90 -1.09 14.70
N SER A 78 8.73 -0.63 14.27
CA SER A 78 8.09 0.53 14.85
C SER A 78 7.73 0.16 16.28
N ARG A 79 8.61 0.51 17.24
CA ARG A 79 8.32 0.44 18.68
C ARG A 79 7.28 1.52 19.02
N SER A 80 6.08 1.34 18.51
CA SER A 80 4.93 2.16 18.85
C SER A 80 4.53 1.81 20.29
N LYS A 81 4.32 2.82 21.14
CA LYS A 81 3.86 2.58 22.51
C LYS A 81 2.49 1.91 22.44
N LEU A 82 2.30 0.82 23.18
CA LEU A 82 1.03 0.07 23.21
C LEU A 82 -0.18 0.97 23.56
N SER A 83 0.04 2.05 24.31
CA SER A 83 -0.96 3.06 24.65
C SER A 83 -1.64 3.67 23.42
N ASP A 84 -0.88 3.90 22.35
CA ASP A 84 -1.34 4.66 21.19
C ASP A 84 -2.27 3.82 20.31
N LEU A 85 -2.03 2.50 20.27
CA LEU A 85 -2.87 1.51 19.59
C LEU A 85 -4.19 1.26 20.34
N THR A 86 -4.17 1.33 21.67
CA THR A 86 -5.34 0.99 22.49
C THR A 86 -6.42 2.07 22.50
N GLY A 87 -6.18 3.26 21.90
CA GLY A 87 -7.13 4.38 21.88
C GLY A 87 -7.44 4.99 23.25
N VAL A 88 -6.82 4.45 24.31
CA VAL A 88 -7.01 4.86 25.72
C VAL A 88 -6.38 6.22 25.99
N ASP A 89 -5.39 6.64 25.20
CA ASP A 89 -4.66 7.91 25.38
C ASP A 89 -5.57 9.16 25.36
N LYS A 90 -6.77 9.05 24.78
CA LYS A 90 -7.77 10.13 24.71
C LYS A 90 -8.81 10.12 25.83
N MET A 91 -8.77 9.16 26.76
CA MET A 91 -9.75 9.05 27.85
C MET A 91 -9.20 9.67 29.15
N ALA A 92 -9.47 10.96 29.36
CA ALA A 92 -9.31 11.58 30.67
C ALA A 92 -10.59 11.40 31.50
N TYR A 93 -10.52 10.65 32.61
CA TYR A 93 -11.61 10.57 33.57
C TYR A 93 -11.69 11.86 34.39
N LEU A 94 -12.79 12.59 34.27
CA LEU A 94 -13.12 13.69 35.17
C LEU A 94 -13.77 13.11 36.44
N GLU A 95 -12.99 13.00 37.52
CA GLU A 95 -13.57 12.76 38.83
C GLU A 95 -14.26 14.03 39.35
N TYR A 96 -15.58 14.02 39.39
CA TYR A 96 -16.31 15.03 40.16
C TYR A 96 -16.12 14.72 41.65
N LYS A 97 -15.58 15.69 42.41
CA LYS A 97 -15.64 15.70 43.87
C LYS A 97 -17.11 15.76 44.29
N ASP A 98 -17.68 14.59 44.48
CA ASP A 98 -19.07 14.37 44.84
C ASP A 98 -19.27 14.74 46.31
N SER A 99 -19.91 15.88 46.54
CA SER A 99 -20.37 16.30 47.86
C SER A 99 -21.38 15.28 48.38
N SER A 100 -21.12 14.73 49.55
CA SER A 100 -21.82 13.58 50.15
C SER A 100 -23.35 13.74 50.28
N ALA A 101 -23.90 14.92 50.02
CA ALA A 101 -25.32 15.23 50.07
C ALA A 101 -26.12 14.89 48.78
N LEU A 102 -25.48 14.73 47.61
CA LEU A 102 -26.20 14.35 46.37
C LEU A 102 -26.32 12.84 46.14
N ARG A 103 -25.45 12.03 46.75
CA ARG A 103 -25.42 10.57 46.59
C ARG A 103 -26.66 9.83 47.11
N THR A 104 -27.40 10.44 48.02
CA THR A 104 -28.53 9.82 48.72
C THR A 104 -29.88 10.00 48.02
N LYS A 105 -29.98 10.90 47.01
CA LYS A 105 -31.24 11.17 46.28
C LYS A 105 -31.36 10.54 44.90
N MET A 106 -30.30 9.97 44.33
CA MET A 106 -30.40 9.30 43.03
C MET A 106 -30.65 7.80 43.19
N LYS A 107 -31.76 7.31 42.62
CA LYS A 107 -32.08 5.87 42.56
C LYS A 107 -31.02 5.16 41.72
N ARG A 108 -30.09 4.46 42.37
CA ARG A 108 -29.08 3.64 41.68
C ARG A 108 -29.62 2.26 41.34
N HIS A 109 -29.12 1.70 40.25
CA HIS A 109 -29.46 0.35 39.80
C HIS A 109 -29.00 -0.71 40.82
N ALA A 110 -29.81 -1.76 41.01
CA ALA A 110 -29.63 -2.75 42.09
C ALA A 110 -28.27 -3.46 42.07
N LEU A 111 -27.68 -3.63 40.89
CA LEU A 111 -26.38 -4.27 40.70
C LEU A 111 -25.23 -3.50 41.37
N PHE A 112 -25.29 -2.16 41.41
CA PHE A 112 -24.21 -1.33 41.99
C PHE A 112 -24.33 -1.14 43.50
N LYS A 113 -25.39 -1.66 44.14
CA LYS A 113 -25.58 -1.57 45.59
C LYS A 113 -24.73 -2.59 46.36
N LYS A 114 -24.36 -3.71 45.73
CA LYS A 114 -23.54 -4.77 46.33
C LYS A 114 -22.03 -4.49 46.27
N LEU A 115 -21.58 -3.60 45.37
CA LEU A 115 -20.16 -3.38 45.12
C LEU A 115 -19.53 -2.28 46.01
N LEU A 116 -20.33 -1.56 46.79
CA LEU A 116 -19.82 -0.55 47.72
C LEU A 116 -19.78 -1.11 49.15
N PRO A 117 -18.63 -1.06 49.85
CA PRO A 117 -18.56 -1.49 51.24
C PRO A 117 -19.42 -0.57 52.12
N SER A 118 -20.29 -1.17 52.94
CA SER A 118 -21.05 -0.45 53.96
C SER A 118 -20.08 0.11 54.99
N LYS A 119 -19.95 1.43 55.05
CA LYS A 119 -19.16 2.14 56.06
C LYS A 119 -19.71 1.79 57.45
N GLN A 120 -18.99 0.97 58.21
CA GLN A 120 -19.26 0.75 59.64
C GLN A 120 -18.86 2.03 60.40
N LYS A 121 -19.77 2.53 61.23
CA LYS A 121 -19.52 3.64 62.14
C LYS A 121 -18.74 3.11 63.35
N SER A 122 -17.62 3.75 63.65
CA SER A 122 -17.06 3.90 65.01
C SER A 122 -16.54 5.32 65.16
#